data_AF-A0A9Q0WUF3-F1
#
_entry.id   AF-A0A9Q0WUF3-F1
#
_cell.length_a   1.000
_cell.length_b   1.000
_cell.length_c   1.000
_cell.angle_alpha   90.00
_cell.angle_beta   90.00
_cell.angle_gamma   90.00
#
_symmetry.space_group_name_H-M   'P 1'
#
loop_
_entity.id
_entity.type
_entity.pdbx_description
1 polymer ?
#
loop_
_entity_poly.entity_id
_entity_poly.type
_entity_poly.pdbx_seq_one_letter_code
_entity_poly.pdbx_strand_id
1 'polypeptide(L)'
;MEVMQVLHMNKGDDENSYAKNSKVQSKIISLGKRINGEAIMQMLCTNIPDIMGIADLGCSSGPNSLSLISEIIDMIYAKCRDLGRPTPELKVFLNDLPCNDFNSIFGSLPAFYDDLRKEKGSEFGPCFVSATPGSFYGRLFPSRSLHCVHSSSSLHWLSQVPPGLESSARTTTTMNKGKIYISKSSSHGVLEAYSLQFQTDFSSFLKSRSKEIAAGGCMLLSLMGRRSTNPTTDDSCYHWELLAQALMSMVTEGLVEEEKVDSFNAPYYGPCVEEIKTEIEKEGSFILSRLETFEIEWDGGVDDAGTTFGAQSRGQRVAKTIRAVVESMLEFHFGKDIMDELFKRYGEMVEDYLSKTGTKYTNLVVSLTWVAPRSGPNSLSLISEIIDMIYAKCRDLGRPTPELKVFLNDLPCNDFNSIFGSLPAFYDELRKEKGSEFGPCFVSATPGSFYGRLFPSRSMHCVHSSSSSTGSCISIFIYEEHFKVSTPNRGGDGGEENNFIILF
;
A
#
# COMPACT_ATOMS: atom_id res chain seq x y z
N MET A 1 10.15 20.93 -7.32
CA MET A 1 11.34 20.13 -6.95
C MET A 1 11.08 18.70 -7.39
N GLU A 2 11.96 18.06 -8.17
CA GLU A 2 11.77 16.65 -8.53
C GLU A 2 12.18 15.73 -7.37
N VAL A 3 11.20 15.27 -6.60
CA VAL A 3 11.41 14.47 -5.37
C VAL A 3 12.31 13.26 -5.63
N MET A 4 12.10 12.54 -6.73
CA MET A 4 12.86 11.33 -7.06
C MET A 4 14.38 11.56 -7.22
N GLN A 5 14.80 12.79 -7.54
CA GLN A 5 16.20 13.14 -7.72
C GLN A 5 16.82 13.75 -6.45
N VAL A 6 16.01 14.36 -5.60
CA VAL A 6 16.47 15.19 -4.48
C VAL A 6 16.29 14.50 -3.13
N LEU A 7 15.15 13.84 -2.91
CA LEU A 7 14.84 13.22 -1.63
C LEU A 7 15.72 11.99 -1.41
N HIS A 8 16.65 12.09 -0.47
CA HIS A 8 17.33 10.96 0.13
C HIS A 8 17.71 11.28 1.57
N MET A 9 17.88 10.26 2.39
CA MET A 9 18.46 10.45 3.72
C MET A 9 19.96 10.79 3.59
N ASN A 10 20.52 11.47 4.59
CA ASN A 10 21.94 11.81 4.59
C ASN A 10 22.82 10.56 4.51
N LYS A 11 23.73 10.56 3.53
CA LYS A 11 24.55 9.42 3.13
C LYS A 11 25.73 9.21 4.08
N GLY A 12 26.41 8.07 3.92
CA GLY A 12 27.66 7.78 4.62
C GLY A 12 27.49 7.47 6.11
N ASP A 13 28.58 7.67 6.85
CA ASP A 13 28.70 7.34 8.28
C ASP A 13 29.29 8.52 9.09
N ASP A 14 29.09 9.76 8.65
CA ASP A 14 29.50 10.92 9.45
C ASP A 14 28.48 11.23 10.58
N GLU A 15 28.78 12.23 11.42
CA GLU A 15 27.91 12.58 12.55
C GLU A 15 26.49 13.05 12.17
N ASN A 16 26.28 13.50 10.95
CA ASN A 16 25.00 13.97 10.42
C ASN A 16 24.32 12.94 9.50
N SER A 17 24.98 11.80 9.27
CA SER A 17 24.45 10.70 8.47
C SER A 17 23.18 10.10 9.08
N TYR A 18 22.32 9.56 8.23
CA TYR A 18 21.14 8.82 8.66
C TYR A 18 21.51 7.54 9.42
N ALA A 19 22.61 6.89 9.05
CA ALA A 19 23.09 5.68 9.73
C ALA A 19 23.29 5.91 11.24
N LYS A 20 23.81 7.08 11.64
CA LYS A 20 24.04 7.44 13.06
C LYS A 20 22.85 8.09 13.77
N ASN A 21 21.84 8.56 13.03
CA ASN A 21 20.75 9.37 13.56
C ASN A 21 19.34 8.77 13.33
N SER A 22 19.24 7.48 12.97
CA SER A 22 17.97 6.80 12.63
C SER A 22 17.37 5.94 13.76
N LYS A 23 17.64 6.30 15.02
CA LYS A 23 17.17 5.52 16.18
C LYS A 23 15.67 5.51 16.35
N VAL A 24 14.99 6.62 16.06
CA VAL A 24 13.53 6.70 16.11
C VAL A 24 12.94 5.64 15.17
N GLN A 25 13.49 5.52 13.96
CA GLN A 25 13.07 4.55 12.96
C GLN A 25 13.38 3.11 13.38
N SER A 26 14.51 2.88 14.07
CA SER A 26 14.80 1.59 14.70
C SER A 26 13.74 1.20 15.73
N LYS A 27 13.31 2.15 16.58
CA LYS A 27 12.21 1.92 17.55
C LYS A 27 10.87 1.68 16.86
N ILE A 28 10.58 2.37 15.75
CA ILE A 28 9.39 2.12 14.91
C ILE A 28 9.36 0.66 14.45
N ILE A 29 10.47 0.16 13.88
CA ILE A 29 10.58 -1.23 13.43
C ILE A 29 10.32 -2.19 14.60
N SER A 30 10.95 -1.95 15.75
CA SER A 30 10.77 -2.78 16.94
C SER A 30 9.32 -2.81 17.46
N LEU A 31 8.58 -1.70 17.40
CA LEU A 31 7.18 -1.65 17.83
C LEU A 31 6.25 -2.43 16.89
N GLY A 32 6.55 -2.40 15.59
CA GLY A 32 5.82 -3.17 14.57
C GLY A 32 6.07 -4.67 14.62
N LYS A 33 7.16 -5.12 15.27
CA LYS A 33 7.65 -6.51 15.26
C LYS A 33 6.59 -7.56 15.56
N ARG A 34 5.73 -7.32 16.56
CA ARG A 34 4.67 -8.27 16.93
C ARG A 34 3.64 -8.43 15.81
N ILE A 35 3.15 -7.33 15.25
CA ILE A 35 2.15 -7.32 14.17
C ILE A 35 2.74 -7.95 12.90
N ASN A 36 3.98 -7.56 12.58
CA ASN A 36 4.73 -8.10 11.45
C ASN A 36 4.89 -9.63 11.58
N GLY A 37 5.27 -10.09 12.77
CA GLY A 37 5.39 -11.51 13.08
C GLY A 37 4.09 -12.27 12.87
N GLU A 38 2.99 -11.82 13.45
CA GLU A 38 1.69 -12.47 13.27
C GLU A 38 1.28 -12.63 11.80
N ALA A 39 1.49 -11.59 10.99
CA ALA A 39 1.17 -11.60 9.57
C ALA A 39 2.07 -12.55 8.75
N ILE A 40 3.39 -12.55 9.02
CA ILE A 40 4.32 -13.50 8.39
C ILE A 40 3.97 -14.94 8.78
N MET A 41 3.64 -15.17 10.05
CA MET A 41 3.24 -16.49 10.54
C MET A 41 1.96 -16.98 9.87
N GLN A 42 0.96 -16.10 9.71
CA GLN A 42 -0.29 -16.43 9.04
C GLN A 42 -0.07 -16.77 7.56
N MET A 43 0.74 -15.97 6.85
CA MET A 43 1.12 -16.25 5.46
C MET A 43 1.75 -17.65 5.34
N LEU A 44 2.76 -17.96 6.16
CA LEU A 44 3.49 -19.23 6.10
C LEU A 44 2.64 -20.45 6.48
N CYS A 45 1.58 -20.27 7.28
CA CYS A 45 0.63 -21.35 7.59
C CYS A 45 -0.21 -21.79 6.40
N THR A 46 -0.48 -20.89 5.43
CA THR A 46 -1.30 -21.22 4.26
C THR A 46 -0.51 -21.99 3.21
N ASN A 47 0.69 -21.52 2.88
CA ASN A 47 1.63 -22.18 1.99
C ASN A 47 3.03 -21.63 2.23
N ILE A 48 4.05 -22.50 2.15
CA ILE A 48 5.46 -22.08 2.12
C ILE A 48 5.93 -22.30 0.69
N PRO A 49 6.21 -21.24 -0.08
CA PRO A 49 6.73 -21.39 -1.43
C PRO A 49 8.15 -21.94 -1.40
N ASP A 50 8.64 -22.55 -2.48
CA ASP A 50 10.05 -22.97 -2.57
C ASP A 50 10.99 -21.74 -2.63
N ILE A 51 10.53 -20.65 -3.25
CA ILE A 51 11.24 -19.38 -3.39
C ILE A 51 10.37 -18.26 -2.81
N MET A 52 10.91 -17.52 -1.86
CA MET A 52 10.22 -16.41 -1.22
C MET A 52 10.85 -15.07 -1.61
N GLY A 53 10.06 -14.23 -2.27
CA GLY A 53 10.39 -12.82 -2.53
C GLY A 53 10.04 -11.93 -1.34
N ILE A 54 11.01 -11.19 -0.82
CA ILE A 54 10.88 -10.23 0.26
C ILE A 54 11.31 -8.88 -0.28
N ALA A 55 10.51 -7.83 -0.11
CA ALA A 55 10.90 -6.47 -0.51
C ALA A 55 10.81 -5.51 0.68
N ASP A 56 11.83 -4.68 0.86
CA ASP A 56 11.79 -3.52 1.77
C ASP A 56 11.73 -2.23 0.92
N LEU A 57 10.63 -1.49 1.02
CA LEU A 57 10.32 -0.34 0.17
C LEU A 57 10.58 0.98 0.94
N GLY A 58 11.57 1.72 0.48
CA GLY A 58 12.15 2.85 1.22
C GLY A 58 13.11 2.37 2.29
N CYS A 59 14.07 1.52 1.92
CA CYS A 59 15.01 0.89 2.84
C CYS A 59 16.02 1.88 3.45
N SER A 60 16.19 3.05 2.83
CA SER A 60 17.25 4.01 3.11
C SER A 60 18.65 3.38 3.09
N SER A 61 19.53 3.78 3.98
CA SER A 61 20.89 3.28 4.19
C SER A 61 21.16 3.09 5.68
N GLY A 62 22.31 2.50 6.01
CA GLY A 62 22.71 2.26 7.39
C GLY A 62 22.13 0.97 8.00
N PRO A 63 22.19 0.83 9.34
CA PRO A 63 21.96 -0.46 10.00
C PRO A 63 20.50 -0.93 9.96
N ASN A 64 19.54 -0.01 9.89
CA ASN A 64 18.11 -0.35 9.94
C ASN A 64 17.67 -1.22 8.74
N SER A 65 18.22 -0.99 7.54
CA SER A 65 17.83 -1.71 6.33
C SER A 65 18.07 -3.21 6.45
N LEU A 66 19.30 -3.62 6.81
CA LEU A 66 19.65 -5.03 6.94
C LEU A 66 19.14 -5.64 8.25
N SER A 67 19.04 -4.86 9.33
CA SER A 67 18.47 -5.34 10.60
C SER A 67 17.02 -5.79 10.43
N LEU A 68 16.20 -5.01 9.72
CA LEU A 68 14.82 -5.37 9.42
C LEU A 68 14.75 -6.69 8.63
N ILE A 69 15.59 -6.84 7.60
CA ILE A 69 15.65 -8.06 6.82
C ILE A 69 16.05 -9.25 7.70
N SER A 70 17.06 -9.12 8.56
CA SER A 70 17.42 -10.16 9.52
C SER A 70 16.22 -10.58 10.37
N GLU A 71 15.45 -9.63 10.90
CA GLU A 71 14.27 -9.95 11.71
C GLU A 71 13.21 -10.72 10.93
N ILE A 72 12.92 -10.33 9.69
CA ILE A 72 11.96 -11.04 8.83
C ILE A 72 12.48 -12.46 8.55
N ILE A 73 13.77 -12.61 8.25
CA ILE A 73 14.41 -13.91 8.01
C ILE A 73 14.32 -14.78 9.26
N ASP A 74 14.53 -14.23 10.46
CA ASP A 74 14.44 -14.96 11.72
C ASP A 74 13.02 -15.51 11.95
N MET A 75 12.01 -14.69 11.68
CA MET A 75 10.60 -15.11 11.79
C MET A 75 10.29 -16.25 10.82
N ILE A 76 10.74 -16.15 9.57
CA ILE A 76 10.55 -17.20 8.56
C ILE A 76 11.28 -18.47 8.97
N TYR A 77 12.53 -18.37 9.39
CA TYR A 77 13.37 -19.50 9.77
C TYR A 77 12.79 -20.26 10.98
N ALA A 78 12.42 -19.53 12.03
CA ALA A 78 11.78 -20.10 13.21
C ALA A 78 10.49 -20.85 12.84
N LYS A 79 9.64 -20.25 12.01
CA LYS A 79 8.38 -20.86 11.59
C LYS A 79 8.57 -22.11 10.73
N CYS A 80 9.52 -22.10 9.80
CA CYS A 80 9.82 -23.26 8.97
C CYS A 80 10.29 -24.44 9.84
N ARG A 81 11.15 -24.16 10.82
CA ARG A 81 11.60 -25.15 11.81
C ARG A 81 10.45 -25.72 12.63
N ASP A 82 9.57 -24.87 13.15
CA ASP A 82 8.40 -25.31 13.94
C ASP A 82 7.46 -26.21 13.13
N LEU A 83 7.37 -25.98 11.81
CA LEU A 83 6.58 -26.80 10.89
C LEU A 83 7.33 -28.03 10.37
N GLY A 84 8.59 -28.24 10.76
CA GLY A 84 9.42 -29.34 10.24
C GLY A 84 9.66 -29.25 8.74
N ARG A 85 9.66 -28.04 8.16
CA ARG A 85 9.82 -27.79 6.73
C ARG A 85 11.17 -27.11 6.44
N PRO A 86 11.76 -27.35 5.26
CA PRO A 86 12.95 -26.61 4.83
C PRO A 86 12.63 -25.12 4.70
N THR A 87 13.63 -24.28 4.94
CA THR A 87 13.52 -22.83 4.71
C THR A 87 13.55 -22.56 3.21
N PRO A 88 12.67 -21.69 2.68
CA PRO A 88 12.67 -21.36 1.26
C PRO A 88 13.92 -20.61 0.82
N GLU A 89 14.24 -20.65 -0.47
CA GLU A 89 15.23 -19.76 -1.04
C GLU A 89 14.73 -18.31 -0.94
N LEU A 90 15.52 -17.43 -0.34
CA LEU A 90 15.11 -16.04 -0.10
C LEU A 90 15.66 -15.11 -1.16
N LYS A 91 14.78 -14.36 -1.83
CA LYS A 91 15.12 -13.24 -2.70
C LYS A 91 14.72 -11.95 -2.01
N VAL A 92 15.71 -11.24 -1.49
CA VAL A 92 15.54 -9.96 -0.80
C VAL A 92 15.79 -8.82 -1.78
N PHE A 93 14.83 -7.90 -1.85
CA PHE A 93 14.90 -6.70 -2.67
C PHE A 93 14.87 -5.47 -1.78
N LEU A 94 15.95 -4.71 -1.80
CA LEU A 94 16.06 -3.42 -1.12
C LEU A 94 15.71 -2.32 -2.12
N ASN A 95 14.56 -1.68 -1.93
CA ASN A 95 14.11 -0.59 -2.78
C ASN A 95 14.27 0.75 -2.07
N ASP A 96 14.74 1.74 -2.82
CA ASP A 96 14.71 3.15 -2.46
C ASP A 96 14.79 3.99 -3.74
N LEU A 97 14.76 5.31 -3.62
CA LEU A 97 14.96 6.22 -4.73
C LEU A 97 16.38 6.09 -5.32
N PRO A 98 16.59 6.40 -6.61
CA PRO A 98 17.88 6.19 -7.27
C PRO A 98 19.06 6.95 -6.62
N CYS A 99 18.79 8.05 -5.92
CA CYS A 99 19.79 8.85 -5.25
C CYS A 99 20.22 8.29 -3.88
N ASN A 100 19.62 7.21 -3.38
CA ASN A 100 19.98 6.58 -2.10
C ASN A 100 21.41 5.98 -2.11
N ASP A 101 21.99 5.80 -0.92
CA ASP A 101 23.33 5.24 -0.74
C ASP A 101 23.32 3.70 -0.67
N PHE A 102 23.00 3.05 -1.80
CA PHE A 102 23.06 1.59 -1.91
C PHE A 102 24.49 1.03 -1.73
N ASN A 103 25.53 1.82 -2.01
CA ASN A 103 26.91 1.39 -1.87
C ASN A 103 27.25 1.07 -0.42
N SER A 104 26.79 1.89 0.53
CA SER A 104 26.94 1.62 1.97
C SER A 104 26.31 0.28 2.39
N ILE A 105 25.12 -0.03 1.86
CA ILE A 105 24.42 -1.30 2.11
C ILE A 105 25.22 -2.46 1.53
N PHE A 106 25.66 -2.36 0.27
CA PHE A 106 26.42 -3.42 -0.38
C PHE A 106 27.75 -3.69 0.31
N GLY A 107 28.40 -2.66 0.84
CA GLY A 107 29.59 -2.80 1.68
C GLY A 107 29.35 -3.59 2.97
N SER A 108 28.10 -3.61 3.47
CA SER A 108 27.70 -4.31 4.69
C SER A 108 27.23 -5.75 4.47
N LEU A 109 26.94 -6.15 3.22
CA LEU A 109 26.45 -7.49 2.90
C LEU A 109 27.39 -8.65 3.31
N PRO A 110 28.72 -8.55 3.19
CA PRO A 110 29.60 -9.64 3.63
C PRO A 110 29.41 -9.99 5.11
N ALA A 111 29.37 -8.97 5.98
CA ALA A 111 29.15 -9.15 7.41
C ALA A 111 27.76 -9.72 7.72
N PHE A 112 26.73 -9.19 7.04
CA PHE A 112 25.36 -9.71 7.14
C PHE A 112 25.28 -11.21 6.80
N TYR A 113 25.94 -11.65 5.72
CA TYR A 113 25.98 -13.06 5.35
C TYR A 113 26.80 -13.93 6.32
N ASP A 114 27.89 -13.40 6.87
CA ASP A 114 28.64 -14.08 7.92
C ASP A 114 27.77 -14.33 9.16
N ASP A 115 27.02 -13.32 9.60
CA ASP A 115 26.18 -13.41 10.78
C ASP A 115 24.99 -14.37 10.55
N LEU A 116 24.34 -14.31 9.38
CA LEU A 116 23.33 -15.30 9.00
C LEU A 116 23.85 -16.74 9.08
N ARG A 117 25.08 -17.00 8.59
CA ARG A 117 25.71 -18.33 8.65
C ARG A 117 26.01 -18.76 10.09
N LYS A 118 26.53 -17.86 10.92
CA LYS A 118 26.87 -18.16 12.32
C LYS A 118 25.63 -18.47 13.15
N GLU A 119 24.56 -17.70 12.96
CA GLU A 119 23.34 -17.81 13.77
C GLU A 119 22.45 -18.98 13.36
N LYS A 120 22.31 -19.22 12.05
CA LYS A 120 21.34 -20.19 11.53
C LYS A 120 21.97 -21.54 11.14
N GLY A 121 23.30 -21.58 11.01
CA GLY A 121 24.06 -22.78 10.65
C GLY A 121 23.99 -23.12 9.17
N SER A 122 24.60 -24.25 8.79
CA SER A 122 24.69 -24.71 7.40
C SER A 122 23.36 -25.21 6.82
N GLU A 123 22.34 -25.41 7.66
CA GLU A 123 21.00 -25.86 7.24
C GLU A 123 20.11 -24.70 6.76
N PHE A 124 20.55 -23.45 6.94
CA PHE A 124 19.84 -22.28 6.43
C PHE A 124 19.91 -22.23 4.89
N GLY A 125 18.74 -22.10 4.27
CA GLY A 125 18.61 -21.99 2.82
C GLY A 125 19.33 -20.75 2.24
N PRO A 126 19.54 -20.72 0.91
CA PRO A 126 20.25 -19.61 0.29
C PRO A 126 19.45 -18.29 0.40
N CYS A 127 20.17 -17.18 0.57
CA CYS A 127 19.61 -15.84 0.65
C CYS A 127 20.35 -14.90 -0.31
N PHE A 128 19.60 -14.28 -1.22
CA PHE A 128 20.12 -13.40 -2.26
C PHE A 128 19.57 -11.99 -2.05
N VAL A 129 20.46 -11.04 -1.75
CA VAL A 129 20.08 -9.63 -1.56
C VAL A 129 20.41 -8.86 -2.84
N SER A 130 19.46 -8.05 -3.30
CA SER A 130 19.58 -7.19 -4.48
C SER A 130 18.95 -5.83 -4.21
N ALA A 131 19.31 -4.82 -4.99
CA ALA A 131 18.66 -3.52 -4.94
C ALA A 131 17.74 -3.30 -6.14
N THR A 132 16.63 -2.59 -5.91
CA THR A 132 15.66 -2.20 -6.93
C THR A 132 15.43 -0.69 -6.84
N PRO A 133 16.29 0.15 -7.45
CA PRO A 133 16.15 1.60 -7.37
C PRO A 133 14.92 2.08 -8.17
N GLY A 134 14.14 2.98 -7.58
CA GLY A 134 12.96 3.58 -8.21
C GLY A 134 11.87 3.95 -7.21
N SER A 135 10.92 4.77 -7.65
CA SER A 135 9.77 5.13 -6.82
C SER A 135 8.84 3.94 -6.62
N PHE A 136 8.49 3.66 -5.36
CA PHE A 136 7.50 2.64 -5.02
C PHE A 136 6.06 3.03 -5.39
N TYR A 137 5.81 4.25 -5.85
CA TYR A 137 4.50 4.65 -6.36
C TYR A 137 4.18 4.04 -7.73
N GLY A 138 5.19 3.48 -8.42
CA GLY A 138 5.04 2.69 -9.64
C GLY A 138 5.36 1.21 -9.46
N ARG A 139 5.37 0.49 -10.58
CA ARG A 139 5.81 -0.91 -10.68
C ARG A 139 7.33 -0.99 -10.54
N LEU A 140 7.79 -1.88 -9.67
CA LEU A 140 9.20 -2.16 -9.38
C LEU A 140 9.55 -3.63 -9.68
N PHE A 141 8.57 -4.53 -9.61
CA PHE A 141 8.79 -5.97 -9.66
C PHE A 141 7.92 -6.65 -10.71
N PRO A 142 8.32 -7.83 -11.22
CA PRO A 142 7.46 -8.68 -12.02
C PRO A 142 6.18 -9.08 -11.27
N SER A 143 5.13 -9.38 -12.02
CA SER A 143 3.85 -9.77 -11.41
C SER A 143 4.00 -11.06 -10.60
N ARG A 144 3.32 -11.14 -9.45
CA ARG A 144 3.31 -12.33 -8.57
C ARG A 144 4.70 -12.83 -8.14
N SER A 145 5.65 -11.93 -7.92
CA SER A 145 7.04 -12.27 -7.54
C SER A 145 7.33 -12.08 -6.05
N LEU A 146 6.53 -11.29 -5.33
CA LEU A 146 6.74 -10.97 -3.92
C LEU A 146 5.77 -11.72 -3.01
N HIS A 147 6.21 -12.08 -1.82
CA HIS A 147 5.40 -12.78 -0.81
C HIS A 147 5.28 -11.94 0.45
N CYS A 148 6.36 -11.27 0.84
CA CYS A 148 6.36 -10.32 1.96
C CYS A 148 6.85 -8.97 1.46
N VAL A 149 6.01 -7.94 1.57
CA VAL A 149 6.40 -6.55 1.29
C VAL A 149 6.43 -5.81 2.61
N HIS A 150 7.54 -5.16 2.92
CA HIS A 150 7.68 -4.30 4.06
C HIS A 150 7.96 -2.87 3.61
N SER A 151 7.49 -1.89 4.39
CA SER A 151 7.82 -0.49 4.25
C SER A 151 7.74 0.13 5.63
N SER A 152 8.82 0.74 6.12
CA SER A 152 8.81 1.48 7.38
C SER A 152 9.31 2.89 7.20
N SER A 153 8.54 3.85 7.70
CA SER A 153 8.87 5.26 7.72
C SER A 153 9.16 5.84 6.32
N SER A 154 8.46 5.35 5.28
CA SER A 154 8.65 5.83 3.90
C SER A 154 7.36 6.30 3.21
N LEU A 155 6.20 5.71 3.49
CA LEU A 155 4.94 6.03 2.79
C LEU A 155 4.31 7.40 3.10
N HIS A 156 4.85 8.13 4.08
CA HIS A 156 4.47 9.53 4.32
C HIS A 156 5.18 10.50 3.38
N TRP A 157 6.20 10.08 2.63
CA TRP A 157 6.85 10.89 1.60
C TRP A 157 6.08 10.82 0.30
N LEU A 158 5.45 11.92 -0.09
CA LEU A 158 4.67 12.04 -1.32
C LEU A 158 5.55 11.91 -2.57
N SER A 159 4.93 11.51 -3.69
CA SER A 159 5.62 11.38 -4.97
C SER A 159 6.12 12.73 -5.52
N GLN A 160 5.46 13.80 -5.11
CA GLN A 160 5.76 15.18 -5.47
C GLN A 160 5.19 16.16 -4.44
N VAL A 161 5.64 17.41 -4.50
CA VAL A 161 4.93 18.52 -3.86
C VAL A 161 3.53 18.61 -4.49
N PRO A 162 2.46 18.83 -3.71
CA PRO A 162 1.11 18.95 -4.26
C PRO A 162 1.06 19.97 -5.42
N PRO A 163 0.58 19.60 -6.62
CA PRO A 163 0.66 20.43 -7.84
C PRO A 163 0.09 21.86 -7.71
N GLY A 164 -0.84 22.10 -6.78
CA GLY A 164 -1.42 23.42 -6.51
C GLY A 164 -0.59 24.32 -5.59
N LEU A 165 0.47 23.79 -4.97
CA LEU A 165 1.35 24.52 -4.04
C LEU A 165 2.69 24.88 -4.66
N GLU A 166 3.01 24.35 -5.85
CA GLU A 166 4.21 24.74 -6.56
C GLU A 166 4.09 26.19 -7.05
N SER A 167 5.06 27.03 -6.70
CA SER A 167 5.18 28.39 -7.20
C SER A 167 5.46 28.36 -8.70
N SER A 168 4.41 28.37 -9.53
CA SER A 168 4.56 28.61 -10.96
C SER A 168 4.68 30.12 -11.21
N ALA A 169 5.50 30.52 -12.18
CA ALA A 169 5.66 31.92 -12.60
C ALA A 169 4.35 32.59 -13.08
N ARG A 170 3.24 31.84 -13.20
CA ARG A 170 1.93 32.33 -13.66
C ARG A 170 0.93 32.60 -12.54
N THR A 171 1.23 32.23 -11.30
CA THR A 171 0.33 32.39 -10.14
C THR A 171 1.00 33.25 -9.08
N THR A 172 0.55 34.48 -8.91
CA THR A 172 1.15 35.48 -8.01
C THR A 172 0.87 35.24 -6.52
N THR A 173 0.11 34.21 -6.15
CA THR A 173 -0.33 33.97 -4.77
C THR A 173 0.27 32.69 -4.24
N THR A 174 1.36 32.81 -3.48
CA THR A 174 1.87 31.72 -2.63
C THR A 174 0.80 31.33 -1.60
N MET A 175 0.36 30.08 -1.61
CA MET A 175 -0.74 29.61 -0.75
C MET A 175 -0.30 29.26 0.68
N ASN A 176 0.99 29.00 0.93
CA ASN A 176 1.51 28.53 2.22
C ASN A 176 2.60 29.46 2.79
N LYS A 177 2.34 30.77 2.81
CA LYS A 177 3.34 31.79 3.20
C LYS A 177 3.92 31.57 4.59
N GLY A 178 5.23 31.70 4.72
CA GLY A 178 6.00 31.54 5.96
C GLY A 178 5.92 30.14 6.56
N LYS A 179 5.43 29.14 5.80
CA LYS A 179 5.25 27.75 6.21
C LYS A 179 5.87 26.84 5.16
N ILE A 180 6.34 25.68 5.61
CA ILE A 180 6.94 24.66 4.74
C ILE A 180 6.10 23.38 4.65
N TYR A 181 5.01 23.32 5.40
CA TYR A 181 4.06 22.21 5.43
C TYR A 181 2.70 22.74 5.97
N ILE A 182 1.71 21.86 6.16
CA ILE A 182 0.45 22.19 6.82
C ILE A 182 0.69 22.77 8.23
N SER A 183 0.02 23.87 8.51
CA SER A 183 0.03 24.58 9.79
C SER A 183 -1.38 25.05 10.18
N LYS A 184 -1.54 25.53 11.42
CA LYS A 184 -2.79 26.13 11.92
C LYS A 184 -3.26 27.33 11.10
N SER A 185 -2.34 28.04 10.45
CA SER A 185 -2.64 29.18 9.59
C SER A 185 -2.84 28.81 8.12
N SER A 186 -2.67 27.54 7.74
CA SER A 186 -2.82 27.11 6.36
C SER A 186 -4.28 27.19 5.92
N SER A 187 -4.52 27.63 4.69
CA SER A 187 -5.86 27.68 4.11
C SER A 187 -6.41 26.27 3.85
N HIS A 188 -7.73 26.16 3.72
CA HIS A 188 -8.36 24.87 3.40
C HIS A 188 -7.84 24.25 2.09
N GLY A 189 -7.53 25.07 1.09
CA GLY A 189 -6.96 24.60 -0.17
C GLY A 189 -5.59 23.94 -0.03
N VAL A 190 -4.77 24.37 0.93
CA VAL A 190 -3.49 23.70 1.26
C VAL A 190 -3.77 22.31 1.83
N LEU A 191 -4.71 22.20 2.77
CA LEU A 191 -5.06 20.93 3.40
C LEU A 191 -5.58 19.91 2.38
N GLU A 192 -6.48 20.37 1.50
CA GLU A 192 -7.05 19.55 0.43
C GLU A 192 -6.00 19.09 -0.57
N ALA A 193 -5.07 19.98 -0.97
CA ALA A 193 -4.00 19.64 -1.90
C ALA A 193 -3.10 18.52 -1.36
N TYR A 194 -2.69 18.60 -0.10
CA TYR A 194 -1.89 17.55 0.55
C TYR A 194 -2.65 16.24 0.69
N SER A 195 -3.92 16.28 1.13
CA SER A 195 -4.74 15.07 1.28
C SER A 195 -4.98 14.38 -0.07
N LEU A 196 -5.27 15.14 -1.13
CA LEU A 196 -5.50 14.61 -2.47
C LEU A 196 -4.23 13.98 -3.07
N GLN A 197 -3.07 14.62 -2.86
CA GLN A 197 -1.78 14.07 -3.29
C GLN A 197 -1.51 12.73 -2.59
N PHE A 198 -1.70 12.67 -1.26
CA PHE A 198 -1.55 11.42 -0.50
C PHE A 198 -2.49 10.32 -0.99
N GLN A 199 -3.77 10.62 -1.19
CA GLN A 199 -4.75 9.64 -1.69
C GLN A 199 -4.32 9.08 -3.04
N THR A 200 -3.87 9.95 -3.96
CA THR A 200 -3.41 9.55 -5.30
C THR A 200 -2.19 8.63 -5.22
N ASP A 201 -1.22 9.01 -4.40
CA ASP A 201 0.03 8.29 -4.20
C ASP A 201 -0.20 6.94 -3.53
N PHE A 202 -0.97 6.90 -2.44
CA PHE A 202 -1.26 5.67 -1.71
C PHE A 202 -2.11 4.70 -2.55
N SER A 203 -3.09 5.19 -3.30
CA SER A 203 -3.85 4.38 -4.27
C SER A 203 -2.93 3.75 -5.32
N SER A 204 -1.97 4.53 -5.85
CA SER A 204 -1.02 4.07 -6.88
C SER A 204 -0.04 3.05 -6.33
N PHE A 205 0.41 3.24 -5.08
CA PHE A 205 1.19 2.26 -4.33
C PHE A 205 0.44 0.94 -4.21
N LEU A 206 -0.79 0.96 -3.67
CA LEU A 206 -1.61 -0.24 -3.49
C LEU A 206 -1.83 -0.97 -4.83
N LYS A 207 -2.23 -0.25 -5.89
CA LYS A 207 -2.42 -0.83 -7.25
C LYS A 207 -1.16 -1.45 -7.84
N SER A 208 0.00 -0.87 -7.56
CA SER A 208 1.28 -1.41 -8.03
C SER A 208 1.63 -2.69 -7.27
N ARG A 209 1.51 -2.66 -5.95
CA ARG A 209 1.80 -3.80 -5.07
C ARG A 209 0.84 -4.97 -5.28
N SER A 210 -0.44 -4.71 -5.56
CA SER A 210 -1.43 -5.78 -5.79
C SER A 210 -1.15 -6.62 -7.03
N LYS A 211 -0.41 -6.07 -8.00
CA LYS A 211 0.05 -6.80 -9.20
C LYS A 211 1.31 -7.64 -8.92
N GLU A 212 2.13 -7.21 -7.97
CA GLU A 212 3.46 -7.76 -7.70
C GLU A 212 3.45 -8.84 -6.61
N ILE A 213 2.55 -8.71 -5.64
CA ILE A 213 2.38 -9.66 -4.54
C ILE A 213 1.68 -10.93 -5.06
N ALA A 214 2.24 -12.08 -4.72
CA ALA A 214 1.72 -13.41 -5.03
C ALA A 214 0.51 -13.77 -4.15
N ALA A 215 -0.20 -14.83 -4.53
CA ALA A 215 -1.35 -15.30 -3.77
C ALA A 215 -0.98 -15.66 -2.33
N GLY A 216 -1.75 -15.13 -1.37
CA GLY A 216 -1.49 -15.31 0.06
C GLY A 216 -0.38 -14.42 0.63
N GLY A 217 0.27 -13.57 -0.19
CA GLY A 217 1.31 -12.67 0.29
C GLY A 217 0.78 -11.56 1.19
N CYS A 218 1.66 -11.05 2.06
CA CYS A 218 1.36 -9.99 3.01
C CYS A 218 2.15 -8.70 2.71
N MET A 219 1.59 -7.59 3.16
CA MET A 219 2.22 -6.28 3.10
C MET A 219 2.15 -5.61 4.49
N LEU A 220 3.31 -5.22 4.98
CA LEU A 220 3.55 -4.72 6.33
C LEU A 220 4.04 -3.28 6.22
N LEU A 221 3.21 -2.34 6.63
CA LEU A 221 3.46 -0.92 6.46
C LEU A 221 3.57 -0.26 7.82
N SER A 222 4.59 0.57 7.98
CA SER A 222 4.72 1.49 9.11
C SER A 222 4.97 2.89 8.58
N LEU A 223 4.18 3.86 9.00
CA LEU A 223 4.33 5.24 8.55
C LEU A 223 3.94 6.24 9.63
N MET A 224 4.63 7.38 9.63
CA MET A 224 4.22 8.55 10.39
C MET A 224 2.81 8.96 9.99
N GLY A 225 1.98 9.21 10.99
CA GLY A 225 0.60 9.62 10.82
C GLY A 225 0.17 10.56 11.93
N ARG A 226 -1.14 10.66 12.11
CA ARG A 226 -1.75 11.48 13.15
C ARG A 226 -2.98 10.78 13.74
N ARG A 227 -3.35 11.16 14.96
CA ARG A 227 -4.58 10.67 15.59
C ARG A 227 -5.79 11.50 15.19
N SER A 228 -5.61 12.81 15.18
CA SER A 228 -6.67 13.73 14.81
C SER A 228 -6.98 13.63 13.31
N THR A 229 -8.27 13.67 12.96
CA THR A 229 -8.70 13.85 11.57
C THR A 229 -8.30 15.24 11.05
N ASN A 230 -8.14 16.22 11.95
CA ASN A 230 -7.67 17.56 11.59
C ASN A 230 -6.12 17.60 11.44
N PRO A 231 -5.59 17.83 10.22
CA PRO A 231 -4.15 17.87 9.95
C PRO A 231 -3.43 19.09 10.54
N THR A 232 -4.13 20.07 11.12
CA THR A 232 -3.50 21.29 11.66
C THR A 232 -3.19 21.21 13.15
N THR A 233 -3.42 20.06 13.77
CA THR A 233 -3.24 19.84 15.21
C THR A 233 -1.77 19.65 15.57
N ASP A 234 -1.35 20.07 16.77
CA ASP A 234 0.08 20.07 17.13
C ASP A 234 0.67 18.64 17.19
N ASP A 235 -0.15 17.63 17.50
CA ASP A 235 0.25 16.21 17.50
C ASP A 235 0.49 15.64 16.10
N SER A 236 0.06 16.34 15.04
CA SER A 236 0.24 15.86 13.67
C SER A 236 1.65 16.16 13.14
N CYS A 237 2.09 17.42 13.14
CA CYS A 237 3.22 17.87 12.33
C CYS A 237 3.98 19.09 12.89
N TYR A 238 3.93 19.34 14.21
CA TYR A 238 4.52 20.55 14.80
C TYR A 238 6.05 20.66 14.64
N HIS A 239 6.75 19.55 14.39
CA HIS A 239 8.18 19.59 14.08
C HIS A 239 8.49 20.35 12.77
N TRP A 240 7.58 20.33 11.79
CA TRP A 240 7.69 21.16 10.57
C TRP A 240 7.41 22.63 10.86
N GLU A 241 6.50 22.93 11.79
CA GLU A 241 6.20 24.30 12.23
C GLU A 241 7.41 24.95 12.90
N LEU A 242 8.10 24.22 13.80
CA LEU A 242 9.34 24.70 14.42
C LEU A 242 10.46 24.91 13.39
N LEU A 243 10.56 24.05 12.37
CA LEU A 243 11.54 24.20 11.30
C LEU A 243 11.23 25.42 10.41
N ALA A 244 9.95 25.68 10.12
CA ALA A 244 9.52 26.90 9.44
C ALA A 244 9.86 28.16 10.27
N GLN A 245 9.64 28.13 11.60
CA GLN A 245 10.00 29.23 12.49
C GLN A 245 11.51 29.48 12.52
N ALA A 246 12.33 28.43 12.50
CA ALA A 246 13.78 28.56 12.40
C ALA A 246 14.17 29.26 11.08
N LEU A 247 13.61 28.85 9.94
CA LEU A 247 13.81 29.52 8.65
C LEU A 247 13.36 30.99 8.67
N MET A 248 12.18 31.29 9.21
CA MET A 248 11.68 32.67 9.30
C MET A 248 12.50 33.56 10.25
N SER A 249 13.14 32.99 11.27
CA SER A 249 14.11 33.73 12.09
C SER A 249 15.33 34.16 11.27
N MET A 250 15.79 33.30 10.35
CA MET A 250 16.90 33.59 9.43
C MET A 250 16.48 34.62 8.36
N VAL A 251 15.22 34.62 7.94
CA VAL A 251 14.65 35.68 7.08
C VAL A 251 14.70 37.03 7.77
N THR A 252 14.31 37.09 9.05
CA THR A 252 14.33 38.33 9.85
C THR A 252 15.74 38.93 9.96
N GLU A 253 16.77 38.08 9.95
CA GLU A 253 18.18 38.47 9.98
C GLU A 253 18.79 38.70 8.59
N GLY A 254 18.02 38.51 7.51
CA GLY A 254 18.49 38.68 6.13
C GLY A 254 19.42 37.57 5.63
N LEU A 255 19.46 36.41 6.30
CA LEU A 255 20.25 35.24 5.91
C LEU A 255 19.56 34.37 4.85
N VAL A 256 18.23 34.46 4.78
CA VAL A 256 17.38 33.72 3.83
C VAL A 256 16.35 34.67 3.24
N GLU A 257 16.08 34.57 1.94
CA GLU A 257 15.01 35.31 1.27
C GLU A 257 13.65 34.75 1.68
N GLU A 258 12.69 35.61 2.04
CA GLU A 258 11.34 35.18 2.43
C GLU A 258 10.66 34.39 1.31
N GLU A 259 10.88 34.79 0.06
CA GLU A 259 10.36 34.13 -1.14
C GLU A 259 10.85 32.67 -1.27
N LYS A 260 12.05 32.35 -0.76
CA LYS A 260 12.55 30.97 -0.74
C LYS A 260 11.80 30.13 0.28
N VAL A 261 11.46 30.68 1.44
CA VAL A 261 10.65 29.95 2.44
C VAL A 261 9.24 29.73 1.89
N ASP A 262 8.64 30.79 1.35
CA ASP A 262 7.30 30.80 0.75
C ASP A 262 7.13 29.77 -0.38
N SER A 263 8.19 29.55 -1.18
CA SER A 263 8.16 28.62 -2.31
C SER A 263 8.49 27.16 -1.95
N PHE A 264 8.97 26.90 -0.73
CA PHE A 264 9.30 25.55 -0.30
C PHE A 264 8.10 24.89 0.40
N ASN A 265 7.71 23.71 -0.10
CA ASN A 265 6.70 22.86 0.54
C ASN A 265 7.23 21.44 0.60
N ALA A 266 7.23 20.84 1.79
CA ALA A 266 7.72 19.49 2.00
C ALA A 266 6.78 18.48 1.32
N PRO A 267 7.29 17.54 0.50
CA PRO A 267 6.49 16.46 -0.08
C PRO A 267 6.20 15.39 0.97
N TYR A 268 5.52 15.77 2.05
CA TYR A 268 5.24 14.93 3.21
C TYR A 268 3.75 14.97 3.51
N TYR A 269 3.16 13.87 3.98
CA TYR A 269 1.83 13.86 4.57
C TYR A 269 1.72 12.79 5.64
N GLY A 270 1.32 13.20 6.84
CA GLY A 270 1.00 12.27 7.93
C GLY A 270 -0.50 12.00 7.98
N PRO A 271 -1.01 10.89 7.40
CA PRO A 271 -2.43 10.58 7.35
C PRO A 271 -3.00 10.16 8.72
N CYS A 272 -4.31 10.28 8.89
CA CYS A 272 -5.01 9.65 10.02
C CYS A 272 -5.46 8.21 9.69
N VAL A 273 -5.94 7.50 10.72
CA VAL A 273 -6.40 6.11 10.60
C VAL A 273 -7.54 5.97 9.59
N GLU A 274 -8.45 6.93 9.58
CA GLU A 274 -9.61 6.96 8.69
C GLU A 274 -9.19 7.12 7.23
N GLU A 275 -8.25 8.02 6.93
CA GLU A 275 -7.73 8.21 5.57
C GLU A 275 -7.09 6.93 5.02
N ILE A 276 -6.31 6.21 5.85
CA ILE A 276 -5.71 4.93 5.47
C ILE A 276 -6.78 3.88 5.16
N LYS A 277 -7.76 3.70 6.05
CA LYS A 277 -8.84 2.73 5.88
C LYS A 277 -9.64 3.02 4.62
N THR A 278 -10.06 4.27 4.44
CA THR A 278 -10.86 4.69 3.29
C THR A 278 -10.15 4.42 1.98
N GLU A 279 -8.84 4.71 1.86
CA GLU A 279 -8.15 4.47 0.59
C GLU A 279 -7.86 2.99 0.33
N ILE A 280 -7.60 2.17 1.37
CA ILE A 280 -7.50 0.71 1.24
C ILE A 280 -8.83 0.11 0.75
N GLU A 281 -9.95 0.51 1.36
CA GLU A 281 -11.28 0.04 0.98
C GLU A 281 -11.67 0.48 -0.43
N LYS A 282 -11.35 1.73 -0.79
CA LYS A 282 -11.61 2.31 -2.11
C LYS A 282 -10.78 1.65 -3.21
N GLU A 283 -9.52 1.31 -2.96
CA GLU A 283 -8.68 0.61 -3.94
C GLU A 283 -9.08 -0.87 -4.08
N GLY A 284 -9.33 -1.54 -2.96
CA GLY A 284 -10.03 -2.84 -2.93
C GLY A 284 -9.18 -4.09 -3.20
N SER A 285 -7.88 -3.99 -3.47
CA SER A 285 -7.02 -5.15 -3.73
C SER A 285 -6.55 -5.88 -2.46
N PHE A 286 -6.67 -5.25 -1.30
CA PHE A 286 -6.13 -5.77 -0.04
C PHE A 286 -7.19 -5.80 1.06
N ILE A 287 -7.11 -6.81 1.91
CA ILE A 287 -7.86 -6.84 3.17
C ILE A 287 -6.99 -6.26 4.27
N LEU A 288 -7.53 -5.27 4.97
CA LEU A 288 -6.95 -4.75 6.21
C LEU A 288 -7.03 -5.82 7.29
N SER A 289 -5.88 -6.41 7.63
CA SER A 289 -5.80 -7.48 8.64
C SER A 289 -5.64 -6.89 10.04
N ARG A 290 -4.77 -5.89 10.18
CA ARG A 290 -4.52 -5.22 11.46
C ARG A 290 -4.11 -3.76 11.22
N LEU A 291 -4.55 -2.87 12.10
CA LEU A 291 -4.11 -1.48 12.14
C LEU A 291 -3.95 -1.06 13.59
N GLU A 292 -2.74 -0.65 13.97
CA GLU A 292 -2.45 -0.13 15.30
C GLU A 292 -1.73 1.20 15.23
N THR A 293 -1.91 2.01 16.28
CA THR A 293 -1.27 3.31 16.42
C THR A 293 -0.35 3.27 17.64
N PHE A 294 0.91 3.66 17.44
CA PHE A 294 1.91 3.76 18.50
C PHE A 294 2.38 5.20 18.66
N GLU A 295 2.82 5.54 19.88
CA GLU A 295 3.47 6.82 20.15
C GLU A 295 4.97 6.63 20.38
N ILE A 296 5.77 7.55 19.87
CA ILE A 296 7.22 7.53 20.03
C ILE A 296 7.70 8.92 20.40
N GLU A 297 8.52 9.04 21.44
CA GLU A 297 9.11 10.32 21.83
C GLU A 297 9.98 10.88 20.70
N TRP A 298 9.92 12.20 20.48
CA TRP A 298 10.63 12.83 19.37
C TRP A 298 12.14 12.60 19.40
N ASP A 299 12.73 12.62 20.59
CA ASP A 299 14.16 12.43 20.82
C ASP A 299 14.56 10.94 20.89
N GLY A 300 13.63 10.04 20.58
CA GLY A 300 13.80 8.60 20.65
C GLY A 300 13.73 8.04 22.08
N GLY A 301 13.56 8.85 23.12
CA GLY A 301 13.56 8.41 24.52
C GLY A 301 14.92 7.92 25.04
N VAL A 302 14.98 7.55 26.32
CA VAL A 302 16.20 7.06 27.00
C VAL A 302 16.39 5.57 26.74
N ASP A 303 17.61 5.13 26.47
CA ASP A 303 17.94 3.69 26.37
C ASP A 303 18.17 3.11 27.77
N ASP A 304 17.59 1.94 28.07
CA ASP A 304 17.87 1.14 29.30
C ASP A 304 19.35 0.68 29.37
N ALA A 305 20.08 0.78 28.25
CA ALA A 305 21.45 0.31 28.12
C ALA A 305 22.48 1.45 28.22
N GLY A 306 22.41 2.28 29.27
CA GLY A 306 23.56 2.97 29.89
C GLY A 306 24.63 3.64 29.00
N THR A 307 24.36 3.94 27.73
CA THR A 307 25.31 4.58 26.84
C THR A 307 25.31 6.07 27.16
N THR A 308 26.43 6.51 27.71
CA THR A 308 26.84 7.90 27.90
C THR A 308 26.81 8.64 26.56
N PHE A 309 25.62 9.06 26.12
CA PHE A 309 25.46 10.14 25.15
C PHE A 309 25.98 11.40 25.84
N GLY A 310 27.25 11.71 25.61
CA GLY A 310 27.88 12.91 26.17
C GLY A 310 27.02 14.14 25.90
N ALA A 311 26.69 14.88 26.95
CA ALA A 311 26.31 16.30 26.99
C ALA A 311 25.25 16.86 26.01
N GLN A 312 24.64 16.07 25.11
CA GLN A 312 23.70 16.58 24.09
C GLN A 312 22.28 16.71 24.65
N SER A 313 21.67 17.85 24.39
CA SER A 313 20.29 18.15 24.81
C SER A 313 19.27 17.32 24.02
N ARG A 314 18.01 17.27 24.46
CA ARG A 314 16.94 16.53 23.77
C ARG A 314 16.67 17.14 22.39
N GLY A 315 16.60 18.46 22.32
CA GLY A 315 16.41 19.24 21.09
C GLY A 315 17.53 19.02 20.08
N GLN A 316 18.79 18.90 20.52
CA GLN A 316 19.90 18.57 19.61
C GLN A 316 19.76 17.18 18.99
N ARG A 317 19.30 16.17 19.75
CA ARG A 317 19.05 14.83 19.21
C ARG A 317 17.93 14.81 18.17
N VAL A 318 16.85 15.54 18.44
CA VAL A 318 15.76 15.70 17.47
C VAL A 318 16.26 16.43 16.23
N ALA A 319 17.00 17.54 16.39
CA ALA A 319 17.55 18.29 15.28
C ALA A 319 18.44 17.46 14.38
N LYS A 320 19.35 16.64 14.95
CA LYS A 320 20.18 15.71 14.18
C LYS A 320 19.35 14.64 13.45
N THR A 321 18.32 14.11 14.11
CA THR A 321 17.40 13.12 13.51
C THR A 321 16.67 13.71 12.31
N ILE A 322 16.10 14.91 12.45
CA ILE A 322 15.38 15.60 11.37
C ILE A 322 16.35 16.02 10.26
N ARG A 323 17.52 16.58 10.61
CA ARG A 323 18.58 16.93 9.66
C ARG A 323 18.93 15.76 8.75
N ALA A 324 19.20 14.60 9.35
CA ALA A 324 19.53 13.39 8.61
C ALA A 324 18.44 12.93 7.63
N VAL A 325 17.20 13.39 7.81
CA VAL A 325 16.04 13.02 7.00
C VAL A 325 15.71 14.05 5.92
N VAL A 326 15.85 15.34 6.21
CA VAL A 326 15.33 16.42 5.33
C VAL A 326 16.41 17.31 4.71
N GLU A 327 17.67 17.21 5.16
CA GLU A 327 18.75 18.11 4.72
C GLU A 327 18.96 18.08 3.21
N SER A 328 18.84 16.94 2.53
CA SER A 328 18.98 16.86 1.07
C SER A 328 18.03 17.80 0.31
N MET A 329 16.76 17.89 0.75
CA MET A 329 15.77 18.78 0.15
C MET A 329 16.01 20.24 0.52
N LEU A 330 16.39 20.51 1.78
CA LEU A 330 16.66 21.86 2.24
C LEU A 330 17.93 22.44 1.62
N GLU A 331 19.00 21.64 1.53
CA GLU A 331 20.25 22.00 0.86
C GLU A 331 20.01 22.32 -0.61
N PHE A 332 19.21 21.49 -1.30
CA PHE A 332 18.86 21.73 -2.70
C PHE A 332 18.14 23.07 -2.90
N HIS A 333 17.23 23.45 -2.00
CA HIS A 333 16.39 24.64 -2.16
C HIS A 333 17.02 25.93 -1.59
N PHE A 334 17.61 25.84 -0.40
CA PHE A 334 18.14 27.00 0.33
C PHE A 334 19.66 27.16 0.18
N GLY A 335 20.38 26.09 -0.20
CA GLY A 335 21.83 26.05 -0.27
C GLY A 335 22.48 25.50 0.99
N LYS A 336 23.64 24.86 0.83
CA LYS A 336 24.37 24.16 1.90
C LYS A 336 24.80 25.08 3.05
N ASP A 337 25.16 26.32 2.75
CA ASP A 337 25.82 27.24 3.68
C ASP A 337 24.96 27.58 4.92
N ILE A 338 23.63 27.43 4.81
CA ILE A 338 22.70 27.75 5.91
C ILE A 338 22.36 26.53 6.80
N MET A 339 22.72 25.31 6.41
CA MET A 339 22.24 24.08 7.08
C MET A 339 22.68 23.99 8.54
N ASP A 340 23.95 24.29 8.83
CA ASP A 340 24.47 24.20 10.20
C ASP A 340 23.78 25.17 11.15
N GLU A 341 23.61 26.43 10.72
CA GLU A 341 22.94 27.46 11.52
C GLU A 341 21.43 27.18 11.65
N LEU A 342 20.78 26.71 10.57
CA LEU A 342 19.37 26.32 10.58
C LEU A 342 19.11 25.24 11.63
N PHE A 343 19.88 24.14 11.60
CA PHE A 343 19.65 23.02 12.50
C PHE A 343 20.08 23.30 13.94
N LYS A 344 21.00 24.24 14.16
CA LYS A 344 21.30 24.77 15.50
C LYS A 344 20.09 25.51 16.08
N ARG A 345 19.53 26.49 15.35
CA ARG A 345 18.33 27.23 15.78
C ARG A 345 17.12 26.32 15.98
N TYR A 346 16.92 25.40 15.04
CA TYR A 346 15.88 24.40 15.14
C TYR A 346 16.02 23.57 16.43
N GLY A 347 17.23 23.11 16.75
CA GLY A 347 17.49 22.37 17.98
C GLY A 347 17.18 23.17 19.26
N GLU A 348 17.51 24.45 19.29
CA GLU A 348 17.18 25.35 20.41
C GLU A 348 15.67 25.54 20.58
N MET A 349 14.94 25.75 19.48
CA MET A 349 13.47 25.86 19.49
C MET A 349 12.80 24.55 19.92
N VAL A 350 13.31 23.40 19.46
CA VAL A 350 12.82 22.09 19.88
C VAL A 350 13.11 21.85 21.36
N GLU A 351 14.28 22.23 21.88
CA GLU A 351 14.60 22.10 23.30
C GLU A 351 13.60 22.89 24.17
N ASP A 352 13.37 24.16 23.84
CA ASP A 352 12.39 25.00 24.53
C ASP A 352 10.99 24.38 24.49
N TYR A 353 10.57 23.87 23.33
CA TYR A 353 9.27 23.22 23.18
C TYR A 353 9.14 21.92 23.99
N LEU A 354 10.16 21.05 23.96
CA LEU A 354 10.19 19.79 24.72
C LEU A 354 10.30 20.01 26.23
N SER A 355 10.82 21.16 26.69
CA SER A 355 10.82 21.52 28.10
C SER A 355 9.42 21.81 28.65
N LYS A 356 8.47 22.15 27.76
CA LYS A 356 7.10 22.54 28.09
C LYS A 356 6.06 21.48 27.73
N THR A 357 6.42 20.49 26.90
CA THR A 357 5.48 19.54 26.30
C THR A 357 6.02 18.11 26.29
N GLY A 358 5.11 17.14 26.43
CA GLY A 358 5.41 15.70 26.32
C GLY A 358 5.13 15.14 24.93
N THR A 359 5.50 15.88 23.87
CA THR A 359 5.08 15.59 22.50
C THR A 359 5.72 14.31 21.95
N LYS A 360 4.95 13.57 21.16
CA LYS A 360 5.33 12.28 20.56
C LYS A 360 4.90 12.21 19.10
N TYR A 361 5.64 11.46 18.29
CA TYR A 361 5.22 11.04 16.96
C TYR A 361 4.11 10.00 17.08
N THR A 362 3.13 10.09 16.19
CA THR A 362 2.15 9.04 15.98
C THR A 362 2.61 8.17 14.81
N ASN A 363 2.83 6.88 15.05
CA ASN A 363 3.18 5.92 14.01
C ASN A 363 2.02 4.94 13.80
N LEU A 364 1.62 4.74 12.55
CA LEU A 364 0.59 3.79 12.14
C LEU A 364 1.28 2.52 11.65
N VAL A 365 0.91 1.37 12.19
CA VAL A 365 1.36 0.05 11.72
C VAL A 365 0.16 -0.67 11.11
N VAL A 366 0.29 -1.07 9.85
CA VAL A 366 -0.78 -1.63 9.02
C VAL A 366 -0.30 -2.97 8.47
N SER A 367 -1.08 -4.02 8.68
CA SER A 367 -0.90 -5.31 8.04
C SER A 367 -2.01 -5.54 7.04
N LEU A 368 -1.63 -5.84 5.81
CA LEU A 368 -2.51 -6.07 4.68
C LEU A 368 -2.26 -7.47 4.12
N THR A 369 -3.34 -8.16 3.79
CA THR A 369 -3.26 -9.44 3.08
C THR A 369 -3.77 -9.23 1.67
N TRP A 370 -2.97 -9.64 0.68
CA TRP A 370 -3.45 -9.62 -0.69
C TRP A 370 -4.50 -10.70 -0.88
N VAL A 371 -5.63 -10.33 -1.47
CA VAL A 371 -6.67 -11.27 -1.86
C VAL A 371 -6.82 -11.18 -3.36
N ALA A 372 -6.95 -12.34 -4.00
CA ALA A 372 -7.33 -12.37 -5.40
C ALA A 372 -8.53 -11.46 -5.60
N PRO A 373 -8.58 -10.68 -6.70
CA PRO A 373 -9.78 -9.93 -7.03
C PRO A 373 -10.94 -10.90 -6.88
N ARG A 374 -11.85 -10.62 -5.94
CA ARG A 374 -13.03 -11.45 -5.81
C ARG A 374 -13.61 -11.44 -7.22
N SER A 375 -13.76 -12.60 -7.85
CA SER A 375 -14.84 -12.77 -8.81
C SER A 375 -16.10 -12.49 -8.00
N GLY A 376 -16.48 -11.21 -8.00
CA GLY A 376 -17.17 -10.60 -6.87
C GLY A 376 -18.58 -11.13 -6.66
N PRO A 377 -19.27 -10.64 -5.62
CA PRO A 377 -20.73 -10.77 -5.48
C PRO A 377 -21.48 -10.32 -6.74
N ASN A 378 -20.86 -9.53 -7.62
CA ASN A 378 -21.38 -9.14 -8.93
C ASN A 378 -21.75 -10.32 -9.84
N SER A 379 -21.10 -11.49 -9.74
CA SER A 379 -21.50 -12.62 -10.58
C SER A 379 -22.83 -13.20 -10.09
N LEU A 380 -22.98 -13.40 -8.78
CA LEU A 380 -24.21 -13.93 -8.19
C LEU A 380 -25.34 -12.90 -8.18
N SER A 381 -25.05 -11.61 -7.99
CA SER A 381 -26.04 -10.53 -8.13
C SER A 381 -26.51 -10.36 -9.57
N LEU A 382 -25.60 -10.43 -10.56
CA LEU A 382 -25.96 -10.44 -11.98
C LEU A 382 -26.79 -11.68 -12.33
N ILE A 383 -26.44 -12.85 -11.78
CA ILE A 383 -27.27 -14.06 -11.92
C ILE A 383 -28.66 -13.82 -11.32
N SER A 384 -28.76 -13.19 -10.15
CA SER A 384 -30.03 -12.82 -9.52
C SER A 384 -30.88 -11.91 -10.41
N GLU A 385 -30.29 -10.84 -10.94
CA GLU A 385 -30.97 -9.90 -11.86
C GLU A 385 -31.47 -10.60 -13.13
N ILE A 386 -30.67 -11.54 -13.68
CA ILE A 386 -31.05 -12.28 -14.87
C ILE A 386 -32.17 -13.29 -14.57
N ILE A 387 -32.13 -13.98 -13.42
CA ILE A 387 -33.23 -14.83 -12.95
C ILE A 387 -34.52 -14.00 -12.84
N ASP A 388 -34.44 -12.78 -12.31
CA ASP A 388 -35.58 -11.88 -12.14
C ASP A 388 -36.21 -11.47 -13.46
N MET A 389 -35.38 -11.13 -14.46
CA MET A 389 -35.85 -10.82 -15.81
C MET A 389 -36.55 -12.03 -16.45
N ILE A 390 -36.00 -13.23 -16.31
CA ILE A 390 -36.59 -14.46 -16.88
C ILE A 390 -37.93 -14.77 -16.22
N TYR A 391 -38.00 -14.74 -14.88
CA TYR A 391 -39.23 -15.04 -14.15
C TYR A 391 -40.31 -13.98 -14.40
N ALA A 392 -39.95 -12.70 -14.51
CA ALA A 392 -40.88 -11.65 -14.91
C ALA A 392 -41.48 -11.91 -16.29
N LYS A 393 -40.64 -12.26 -17.27
CA LYS A 393 -41.09 -12.57 -18.63
C LYS A 393 -41.98 -13.82 -18.67
N CYS A 394 -41.69 -14.87 -17.90
CA CYS A 394 -42.55 -16.05 -17.78
C CYS A 394 -43.93 -15.70 -17.21
N ARG A 395 -44.00 -14.82 -16.20
CA ARG A 395 -45.27 -14.32 -15.66
C ARG A 395 -46.08 -13.57 -16.71
N ASP A 396 -45.44 -12.66 -17.46
CA ASP A 396 -46.11 -11.88 -18.52
C ASP A 396 -46.69 -12.77 -19.64
N LEU A 397 -46.05 -13.90 -19.90
CA LEU A 397 -46.46 -14.88 -20.92
C LEU A 397 -47.41 -15.97 -20.38
N GLY A 398 -47.74 -15.96 -19.09
CA GLY A 398 -48.56 -17.01 -18.45
C GLY A 398 -47.93 -18.40 -18.49
N ARG A 399 -46.60 -18.49 -18.50
CA ARG A 399 -45.83 -19.74 -18.58
C ARG A 399 -45.27 -20.14 -17.20
N PRO A 400 -45.08 -21.44 -16.93
CA PRO A 400 -44.39 -21.88 -15.72
C PRO A 400 -42.93 -21.39 -15.70
N THR A 401 -42.36 -21.23 -14.50
CA THR A 401 -40.94 -20.88 -14.34
C THR A 401 -40.06 -22.06 -14.79
N PRO A 402 -39.05 -21.82 -15.64
CA PRO A 402 -38.20 -22.89 -16.17
C PRO A 402 -37.14 -23.33 -15.15
N GLU A 403 -36.58 -24.53 -15.35
CA GLU A 403 -35.35 -24.92 -14.67
C GLU A 403 -34.17 -24.16 -15.27
N LEU A 404 -33.36 -23.50 -14.42
CA LEU A 404 -32.23 -22.70 -14.84
C LEU A 404 -30.91 -23.40 -14.54
N LYS A 405 -30.01 -23.47 -15.53
CA LYS A 405 -28.65 -24.02 -15.37
C LYS A 405 -27.63 -22.96 -15.75
N VAL A 406 -27.13 -22.25 -14.75
CA VAL A 406 -26.15 -21.18 -14.93
C VAL A 406 -24.76 -21.78 -15.03
N PHE A 407 -24.03 -21.44 -16.09
CA PHE A 407 -22.63 -21.84 -16.25
C PHE A 407 -21.71 -20.64 -16.06
N LEU A 408 -20.76 -20.75 -15.15
CA LEU A 408 -19.70 -19.77 -14.99
C LEU A 408 -18.50 -20.25 -15.81
N ASN A 409 -18.12 -19.45 -16.80
CA ASN A 409 -16.94 -19.67 -17.62
C ASN A 409 -15.85 -18.70 -17.16
N ASP A 410 -14.59 -19.14 -17.12
CA ASP A 410 -13.52 -18.22 -16.73
C ASP A 410 -12.14 -18.58 -17.26
N LEU A 411 -11.26 -17.57 -17.29
CA LEU A 411 -9.84 -17.75 -17.49
C LEU A 411 -9.23 -18.50 -16.27
N PRO A 412 -8.09 -19.19 -16.43
CA PRO A 412 -7.52 -20.11 -15.42
C PRO A 412 -7.12 -19.51 -14.05
N CYS A 413 -7.41 -18.23 -13.80
CA CYS A 413 -6.85 -17.45 -12.71
C CYS A 413 -7.87 -17.01 -11.63
N ASN A 414 -9.16 -17.34 -11.78
CA ASN A 414 -10.21 -16.88 -10.86
C ASN A 414 -10.56 -17.90 -9.77
N ASP A 415 -10.93 -17.39 -8.59
CA ASP A 415 -11.21 -18.17 -7.38
C ASP A 415 -12.65 -18.69 -7.35
N PHE A 416 -12.88 -19.81 -8.04
CA PHE A 416 -14.17 -20.51 -7.99
C PHE A 416 -14.55 -20.97 -6.57
N ASN A 417 -13.58 -21.22 -5.68
CA ASN A 417 -13.88 -21.68 -4.33
C ASN A 417 -14.62 -20.61 -3.53
N SER A 418 -14.29 -19.32 -3.72
CA SER A 418 -15.03 -18.22 -3.10
C SER A 418 -16.47 -18.11 -3.60
N ILE A 419 -16.71 -18.33 -4.90
CA ILE A 419 -18.08 -18.31 -5.47
C ILE A 419 -18.88 -19.50 -4.94
N PHE A 420 -18.33 -20.72 -5.03
CA PHE A 420 -18.98 -21.93 -4.53
C PHE A 420 -19.24 -21.86 -3.01
N GLY A 421 -18.33 -21.27 -2.25
CA GLY A 421 -18.51 -21.02 -0.81
C GLY A 421 -19.66 -20.06 -0.49
N SER A 422 -20.03 -19.18 -1.44
CA SER A 422 -21.09 -18.18 -1.28
C SER A 422 -22.45 -18.65 -1.81
N LEU A 423 -22.51 -19.75 -2.58
CA LEU A 423 -23.75 -20.31 -3.14
C LEU A 423 -24.82 -20.64 -2.09
N PRO A 424 -24.51 -21.22 -0.90
CA PRO A 424 -25.53 -21.53 0.08
C PRO A 424 -26.30 -20.29 0.54
N ALA A 425 -25.59 -19.21 0.85
CA ALA A 425 -26.20 -17.94 1.28
C ALA A 425 -27.02 -17.30 0.15
N PHE A 426 -26.51 -17.34 -1.08
CA PHE A 426 -27.20 -16.86 -2.27
C PHE A 426 -28.52 -17.63 -2.53
N TYR A 427 -28.51 -18.96 -2.42
CA TYR A 427 -29.73 -19.76 -2.57
C TYR A 427 -30.74 -19.49 -1.46
N ASP A 428 -30.29 -19.25 -0.23
CA ASP A 428 -31.17 -18.91 0.88
C ASP A 428 -31.81 -17.53 0.69
N GLU A 429 -31.09 -16.57 0.14
CA GLU A 429 -31.59 -15.24 -0.21
C GLU A 429 -32.62 -15.30 -1.35
N LEU A 430 -32.31 -16.00 -2.44
CA LEU A 430 -33.25 -16.22 -3.55
C LEU A 430 -34.53 -16.93 -3.09
N ARG A 431 -34.44 -17.93 -2.22
CA ARG A 431 -35.62 -18.61 -1.66
C ARG A 431 -36.45 -17.69 -0.79
N LYS A 432 -35.82 -16.83 0.01
CA LYS A 432 -36.52 -15.83 0.85
C LYS A 432 -37.24 -14.79 0.00
N GLU A 433 -36.63 -14.33 -1.09
CA GLU A 433 -37.21 -13.31 -1.96
C GLU A 433 -38.32 -13.85 -2.87
N LYS A 434 -38.12 -15.03 -3.46
CA LYS A 434 -39.01 -15.57 -4.50
C LYS A 434 -40.05 -16.55 -3.98
N GLY A 435 -39.88 -17.08 -2.76
CA GLY A 435 -40.84 -17.98 -2.13
C GLY A 435 -41.22 -19.17 -3.01
N SER A 436 -42.52 -19.37 -3.25
CA SER A 436 -43.05 -20.46 -4.09
C SER A 436 -42.80 -20.29 -5.58
N GLU A 437 -42.32 -19.13 -6.04
CA GLU A 437 -41.98 -18.89 -7.45
C GLU A 437 -40.56 -19.34 -7.81
N PHE A 438 -39.74 -19.74 -6.82
CA PHE A 438 -38.39 -20.21 -7.08
C PHE A 438 -38.38 -21.59 -7.74
N GLY A 439 -38.20 -21.60 -9.06
CA GLY A 439 -37.87 -22.81 -9.83
C GLY A 439 -36.46 -23.34 -9.54
N PRO A 440 -36.17 -24.61 -9.88
CA PRO A 440 -34.84 -25.19 -9.67
C PRO A 440 -33.77 -24.42 -10.45
N CYS A 441 -32.75 -23.91 -9.74
CA CYS A 441 -31.63 -23.17 -10.32
C CYS A 441 -30.30 -23.80 -9.89
N PHE A 442 -29.48 -24.21 -10.85
CA PHE A 442 -28.18 -24.84 -10.63
C PHE A 442 -27.06 -23.96 -11.18
N VAL A 443 -26.10 -23.60 -10.33
CA VAL A 443 -24.89 -22.88 -10.75
C VAL A 443 -23.74 -23.89 -10.86
N SER A 444 -23.14 -24.00 -12.03
CA SER A 444 -22.00 -24.87 -12.32
C SER A 444 -20.85 -24.03 -12.88
N ALA A 445 -19.60 -24.40 -12.60
CA ALA A 445 -18.42 -23.80 -13.24
C ALA A 445 -17.68 -24.85 -14.07
N THR A 446 -17.22 -24.47 -15.26
CA THR A 446 -16.43 -25.34 -16.13
C THR A 446 -15.13 -24.63 -16.53
N PRO A 447 -13.95 -25.21 -16.26
CA PRO A 447 -12.69 -24.65 -16.72
C PRO A 447 -12.55 -24.77 -18.25
N GLY A 448 -12.28 -23.67 -18.95
CA GLY A 448 -11.90 -23.66 -20.38
C GLY A 448 -12.84 -22.88 -21.30
N SER A 449 -12.31 -22.40 -22.44
CA SER A 449 -13.07 -21.61 -23.40
C SER A 449 -14.16 -22.45 -24.09
N PHE A 450 -15.40 -21.95 -24.10
CA PHE A 450 -16.58 -22.58 -24.72
C PHE A 450 -16.51 -22.75 -26.26
N TYR A 451 -15.36 -22.54 -26.89
CA TYR A 451 -15.18 -22.74 -28.33
C TYR A 451 -15.06 -24.23 -28.73
N GLY A 452 -14.91 -25.14 -27.77
CA GLY A 452 -14.96 -26.59 -27.99
C GLY A 452 -16.31 -27.17 -27.58
N ARG A 453 -16.93 -27.99 -28.46
CA ARG A 453 -18.21 -28.69 -28.23
C ARG A 453 -18.20 -29.53 -26.95
N LEU A 454 -18.54 -28.94 -25.80
CA LEU A 454 -18.61 -29.63 -24.50
C LEU A 454 -20.00 -30.16 -24.15
N PHE A 455 -21.04 -29.84 -24.94
CA PHE A 455 -22.41 -30.28 -24.66
C PHE A 455 -23.06 -30.97 -25.87
N PRO A 456 -23.78 -32.10 -25.68
CA PRO A 456 -24.55 -32.73 -26.74
C PRO A 456 -25.69 -31.82 -27.20
N SER A 457 -25.98 -31.92 -28.49
CA SER A 457 -26.86 -31.10 -29.30
C SER A 457 -28.31 -30.90 -28.80
N ARG A 458 -28.87 -29.72 -29.16
CA ARG A 458 -30.29 -29.34 -29.39
C ARG A 458 -31.13 -28.68 -28.28
N SER A 459 -30.65 -28.53 -27.03
CA SER A 459 -31.53 -28.03 -25.94
C SER A 459 -30.95 -26.95 -25.02
N MET A 460 -29.80 -26.36 -25.36
CA MET A 460 -29.22 -25.23 -24.61
C MET A 460 -29.25 -23.94 -25.42
N HIS A 461 -29.86 -22.90 -24.86
CA HIS A 461 -29.91 -21.57 -25.44
C HIS A 461 -29.05 -20.62 -24.60
N CYS A 462 -28.11 -19.91 -25.23
CA CYS A 462 -27.36 -18.84 -24.56
C CYS A 462 -28.27 -17.61 -24.42
N VAL A 463 -28.50 -17.15 -23.20
CA VAL A 463 -29.44 -16.06 -22.89
C VAL A 463 -28.73 -14.83 -22.34
N HIS A 464 -27.46 -14.95 -21.96
CA HIS A 464 -26.62 -13.79 -21.65
C HIS A 464 -25.14 -14.17 -21.78
N SER A 465 -24.34 -13.31 -22.40
CA SER A 465 -22.88 -13.41 -22.40
C SER A 465 -22.31 -12.02 -22.19
N SER A 466 -21.59 -11.82 -21.09
CA SER A 466 -20.87 -10.57 -20.82
C SER A 466 -19.38 -10.85 -20.62
N SER A 467 -18.55 -10.02 -21.25
CA SER A 467 -17.10 -9.99 -21.03
C SER A 467 -16.77 -8.73 -20.25
N SER A 468 -16.21 -8.86 -19.05
CA SER A 468 -15.68 -7.70 -18.33
C SER A 468 -14.29 -7.33 -18.84
N SER A 469 -13.92 -6.05 -18.75
CA SER A 469 -12.54 -5.57 -18.98
C SER A 469 -11.53 -6.15 -17.98
N THR A 470 -12.01 -6.87 -16.95
CA THR A 470 -11.22 -7.58 -15.93
C THR A 470 -11.00 -9.07 -16.24
N GLY A 471 -11.45 -9.56 -17.41
CA GLY A 471 -11.17 -10.91 -17.90
C GLY A 471 -12.12 -12.01 -17.42
N SER A 472 -13.21 -11.66 -16.74
CA SER A 472 -14.28 -12.60 -16.36
C SER A 472 -15.34 -12.65 -17.47
N CYS A 473 -15.66 -13.85 -17.98
CA CYS A 473 -16.71 -14.03 -18.99
C CYS A 473 -17.88 -14.85 -18.42
N ILE A 474 -18.98 -14.21 -18.05
CA ILE A 474 -20.17 -14.94 -17.56
C ILE A 474 -21.03 -15.32 -18.76
N SER A 475 -21.34 -16.62 -18.91
CA SER A 475 -22.19 -17.14 -19.98
C SER A 475 -23.37 -17.92 -19.41
N ILE A 476 -24.56 -17.34 -19.42
CA ILE A 476 -25.76 -17.97 -18.87
C ILE A 476 -26.48 -18.75 -19.96
N PHE A 477 -26.71 -20.03 -19.69
CA PHE A 477 -27.47 -20.92 -20.56
C PHE A 477 -28.79 -21.30 -19.90
N ILE A 478 -29.85 -21.42 -20.70
CA ILE A 478 -31.12 -21.99 -20.26
C ILE A 478 -31.26 -23.36 -20.92
N TYR A 479 -31.65 -24.36 -20.12
CA TYR A 479 -31.97 -25.69 -20.61
C TYR A 479 -33.48 -25.89 -20.52
N GLU A 480 -34.15 -26.10 -21.66
CA GLU A 480 -35.59 -26.35 -21.66
C GLU A 480 -35.98 -27.27 -22.83
N GLU A 481 -36.79 -28.32 -22.57
CA GLU A 481 -37.23 -29.28 -23.59
C GLU A 481 -38.31 -28.73 -24.56
N HIS A 482 -38.82 -27.50 -24.35
CA HIS A 482 -40.05 -27.03 -25.00
C HIS A 482 -40.01 -25.65 -25.70
N PHE A 483 -38.85 -24.98 -25.80
CA PHE A 483 -38.72 -23.73 -26.57
C PHE A 483 -38.04 -23.94 -27.94
N LYS A 484 -38.61 -23.37 -29.00
CA LYS A 484 -37.96 -23.24 -30.32
C LYS A 484 -37.51 -21.80 -30.52
N VAL A 485 -36.21 -21.58 -30.67
CA VAL A 485 -35.63 -20.28 -31.09
C VAL A 485 -35.30 -20.35 -32.58
N SER A 486 -35.81 -19.41 -33.38
CA SER A 486 -35.44 -19.25 -34.79
C SER A 486 -34.29 -18.25 -34.92
N THR A 487 -33.18 -18.65 -35.55
CA THR A 487 -32.04 -17.77 -35.88
C THR A 487 -32.35 -16.85 -37.08
N PRO A 488 -32.03 -15.54 -37.06
CA PRO A 488 -32.12 -14.72 -38.26
C PRO A 488 -30.94 -14.99 -39.21
N ASN A 489 -31.22 -14.98 -40.52
CA ASN A 489 -30.23 -15.08 -41.58
C ASN A 489 -29.24 -13.90 -41.54
N ARG A 490 -27.97 -14.20 -41.78
CA ARG A 490 -26.90 -13.21 -41.95
C ARG A 490 -27.16 -12.35 -43.19
N GLY A 491 -27.34 -11.05 -42.99
CA GLY A 491 -27.23 -10.06 -44.05
C GLY A 491 -27.58 -8.64 -43.59
N GLY A 492 -26.62 -7.72 -43.66
CA GLY A 492 -26.85 -6.27 -43.71
C GLY A 492 -26.36 -5.45 -42.52
N ASP A 493 -25.42 -4.55 -42.82
CA ASP A 493 -24.82 -3.40 -42.09
C ASP A 493 -25.42 -2.85 -40.78
N GLY A 494 -24.52 -2.47 -39.87
CA GLY A 494 -24.58 -1.23 -39.09
C GLY A 494 -24.72 -1.34 -37.55
N GLY A 495 -23.79 -0.71 -36.81
CA GLY A 495 -24.00 -0.16 -35.46
C GLY A 495 -23.60 -1.02 -34.25
N GLU A 496 -22.98 -0.40 -33.25
CA GLU A 496 -22.57 -0.96 -31.95
C GLU A 496 -23.74 -1.31 -31.00
N GLU A 497 -23.34 -2.04 -29.94
CA GLU A 497 -23.98 -2.33 -28.64
C GLU A 497 -24.76 -3.65 -28.40
N ASN A 498 -24.40 -4.24 -27.26
CA ASN A 498 -24.81 -5.52 -26.68
C ASN A 498 -26.31 -5.63 -26.43
N ASN A 499 -26.86 -6.85 -26.57
CA ASN A 499 -27.73 -7.55 -25.61
C ASN A 499 -28.44 -8.71 -26.30
N PHE A 500 -27.90 -9.93 -26.18
CA PHE A 500 -28.72 -11.11 -26.48
C PHE A 500 -29.61 -11.38 -25.28
N ILE A 501 -30.85 -10.91 -25.32
CA ILE A 501 -31.99 -11.60 -24.70
C ILE A 501 -32.90 -11.96 -25.87
N ILE A 502 -32.92 -13.24 -26.27
CA ILE A 502 -33.97 -13.75 -27.16
C ILE A 502 -34.51 -15.05 -26.59
N LEU A 503 -35.66 -14.96 -25.94
CA LEU A 503 -36.72 -15.97 -25.95
C LEU A 503 -38.06 -15.18 -25.97
N PHE A 504 -38.84 -15.38 -27.04
CA PHE A 504 -40.03 -14.63 -27.49
C PHE A 504 -40.96 -14.08 -26.38
#